data_AF-A0A162N0I5-F1
#
_entry.id   AF-A0A162N0I5-F1
#
_cell.length_a   1.000
_cell.length_b   1.000
_cell.length_c   1.000
_cell.angle_alpha   90.00
_cell.angle_beta   90.00
_cell.angle_gamma   90.00
#
_symmetry.space_group_name_H-M   'P 1'
#
loop_
_entity.id
_entity.type
_entity.pdbx_description
1 polymer ?
#
loop_
_entity_poly.entity_id
_entity_poly.type
_entity_poly.pdbx_seq_one_letter_code
_entity_poly.pdbx_strand_id
1 'polypeptide(L)'
;MIKWKDDYKVGIYEIDNQHRRLFEIAEDTYNLLKNEFILDKYDKIIELISELKDYAKYHFKSEEEYMEKIGYKRLLSHKVEHKDFIEKIDSIDIFKIDQNQEAYVTELLDFIVNWISNHILEKDKKIISE
;
A
#
# COMPACT_ATOMS: atom_id res chain seq x y z
N MET A 1 -11.19 -10.51 -0.60
CA MET A 1 -9.88 -11.16 -0.82
C MET A 1 -9.01 -10.17 -1.54
N ILE A 2 -7.99 -9.65 -0.85
CA ILE A 2 -7.05 -8.67 -1.39
C ILE A 2 -6.01 -9.47 -2.15
N LYS A 3 -5.88 -9.27 -3.46
CA LYS A 3 -4.98 -10.07 -4.29
C LYS A 3 -4.33 -9.26 -5.38
N TRP A 4 -3.04 -9.51 -5.57
CA TRP A 4 -2.33 -9.14 -6.78
C TRP A 4 -3.01 -9.77 -8.01
N LYS A 5 -3.07 -9.01 -9.10
CA LYS A 5 -3.57 -9.42 -10.41
C LYS A 5 -2.55 -9.02 -11.46
N ASP A 6 -2.50 -9.78 -12.54
CA ASP A 6 -1.62 -9.46 -13.66
C ASP A 6 -1.93 -8.11 -14.31
N ASP A 7 -3.17 -7.62 -14.15
CA ASP A 7 -3.57 -6.27 -14.55
C ASP A 7 -2.79 -5.17 -13.83
N TYR A 8 -2.13 -5.44 -12.71
CA TYR A 8 -1.29 -4.46 -12.00
C TYR A 8 0.16 -4.43 -12.47
N LYS A 9 0.55 -5.29 -13.43
CA LYS A 9 1.91 -5.27 -13.97
C LYS A 9 2.18 -3.94 -14.69
N VAL A 10 3.29 -3.31 -14.31
CA VAL A 10 3.88 -2.16 -15.01
C VAL A 10 5.03 -2.59 -15.93
N GLY A 11 5.53 -3.82 -15.80
CA GLY A 11 6.57 -4.35 -16.68
C GLY A 11 8.01 -4.05 -16.25
N ILE A 12 8.18 -3.47 -15.06
CA ILE A 12 9.48 -3.27 -14.41
C ILE A 12 9.58 -4.29 -13.29
N TYR A 13 10.50 -5.26 -13.43
CA TYR A 13 10.55 -6.45 -12.57
C TYR A 13 10.63 -6.10 -11.07
N GLU A 14 11.48 -5.16 -10.70
CA GLU A 14 11.64 -4.73 -9.32
C GLU A 14 10.37 -4.08 -8.76
N ILE A 15 9.72 -3.21 -9.53
CA ILE A 15 8.48 -2.51 -9.13
C ILE A 15 7.30 -3.48 -9.05
N ASP A 16 7.16 -4.38 -10.02
CA ASP A 16 6.12 -5.41 -10.00
C ASP A 16 6.22 -6.32 -8.76
N ASN A 17 7.45 -6.66 -8.34
CA ASN A 17 7.67 -7.43 -7.12
C ASN A 17 7.34 -6.63 -5.85
N GLN A 18 7.66 -5.33 -5.83
CA GLN A 18 7.28 -4.46 -4.73
C GLN A 18 5.77 -4.32 -4.62
N HIS A 19 5.05 -4.14 -5.73
CA HIS A 19 3.59 -4.12 -5.70
C HIS A 19 3.03 -5.45 -5.16
N ARG A 20 3.52 -6.60 -5.64
CA ARG A 20 3.10 -7.91 -5.11
C ARG A 20 3.23 -7.97 -3.59
N ARG A 21 4.36 -7.54 -3.06
CA ARG A 21 4.60 -7.54 -1.61
C ARG A 21 3.64 -6.61 -0.86
N LEU A 22 3.29 -5.44 -1.41
CA LEU A 22 2.26 -4.58 -0.80
C LEU A 22 0.90 -5.31 -0.70
N PHE A 23 0.48 -6.00 -1.76
CA PHE A 23 -0.76 -6.79 -1.73
C PHE A 23 -0.69 -7.97 -0.76
N GLU A 24 0.45 -8.63 -0.62
CA GLU A 24 0.67 -9.70 0.34
C GLU A 24 0.53 -9.20 1.79
N ILE A 25 1.18 -8.09 2.16
CA ILE A 25 1.06 -7.52 3.51
C ILE A 25 -0.40 -7.14 3.82
N ALA A 26 -1.11 -6.57 2.83
CA ALA A 26 -2.52 -6.24 2.98
C ALA A 26 -3.41 -7.50 3.12
N GLU A 27 -3.10 -8.58 2.38
CA GLU A 27 -3.78 -9.87 2.50
C GLU A 27 -3.52 -10.52 3.87
N ASP A 28 -2.28 -10.49 4.36
CA ASP A 28 -1.90 -10.98 5.69
C ASP A 28 -2.63 -10.24 6.81
N THR A 29 -2.73 -8.92 6.70
CA THR A 29 -3.49 -8.08 7.65
C THR A 29 -4.97 -8.46 7.66
N TYR A 30 -5.57 -8.65 6.47
CA TYR A 30 -6.97 -9.07 6.35
C TYR A 30 -7.21 -10.47 6.93
N ASN A 31 -6.31 -11.41 6.65
CA ASN A 31 -6.42 -12.78 7.15
C ASN A 31 -6.29 -12.84 8.68
N LEU A 32 -5.36 -12.07 9.25
CA LEU A 32 -5.24 -11.92 10.70
C LEU A 32 -6.54 -11.36 11.29
N LEU A 33 -7.08 -10.30 10.69
CA LEU A 33 -8.33 -9.70 11.13
C LEU A 33 -9.49 -10.69 11.14
N LYS A 34 -9.60 -11.53 10.11
CA LYS A 34 -10.66 -12.55 9.98
C LYS A 34 -10.40 -13.85 10.74
N ASN A 35 -9.27 -14.00 11.41
CA ASN A 35 -8.96 -15.20 12.18
C ASN A 35 -9.74 -15.25 13.50
N GLU A 36 -10.82 -16.01 13.57
CA GLU A 36 -11.67 -16.13 14.77
C GLU A 36 -10.99 -16.83 15.96
N PHE A 37 -9.86 -17.52 15.74
CA PHE A 37 -9.13 -18.24 16.78
C PHE A 37 -8.16 -17.36 17.58
N ILE A 38 -7.96 -16.11 17.16
CA ILE A 38 -7.10 -15.13 17.86
C ILE A 38 -8.01 -14.11 18.55
N LEU A 39 -8.02 -14.12 19.89
CA LEU A 39 -8.89 -13.23 20.68
C LEU A 39 -8.38 -11.78 20.69
N ASP A 40 -7.07 -11.59 20.84
CA ASP A 40 -6.43 -10.28 20.80
C ASP A 40 -5.46 -10.24 19.62
N LYS A 41 -5.76 -9.36 18.66
CA LYS A 41 -4.98 -9.17 17.44
C LYS A 41 -4.29 -7.80 17.42
N TYR A 42 -4.47 -6.97 18.45
CA TYR A 42 -4.12 -5.55 18.41
C TYR A 42 -2.66 -5.34 18.02
N ASP A 43 -1.73 -5.91 18.79
CA ASP A 43 -0.28 -5.74 18.56
C ASP A 43 0.14 -6.17 17.15
N LYS A 44 -0.38 -7.31 16.69
CA LYS A 44 -0.05 -7.86 15.37
C LYS A 44 -0.63 -7.01 14.23
N ILE A 45 -1.82 -6.44 14.43
CA ILE A 45 -2.42 -5.53 13.44
C ILE A 45 -1.60 -4.24 13.36
N ILE A 46 -1.18 -3.68 14.50
CA ILE A 46 -0.32 -2.51 14.53
C ILE A 46 1.01 -2.79 13.83
N GLU A 47 1.62 -3.95 14.07
CA GLU A 47 2.84 -4.40 13.40
C GLU A 47 2.66 -4.45 11.88
N LEU A 48 1.60 -5.10 11.38
CA LEU A 48 1.34 -5.21 9.95
C LEU A 48 0.99 -3.89 9.27
N ILE A 49 0.26 -2.99 9.96
CA ILE A 49 0.02 -1.63 9.46
C ILE A 49 1.34 -0.85 9.37
N SER A 50 2.21 -0.99 10.38
CA SER A 50 3.54 -0.37 10.35
C SER A 50 4.39 -0.93 9.21
N GLU A 51 4.37 -2.26 9.01
CA GLU A 51 5.07 -2.92 7.91
C GLU A 51 4.57 -2.40 6.55
N LEU A 52 3.25 -2.34 6.36
CA LEU A 52 2.64 -1.85 5.12
C LEU A 52 3.06 -0.41 4.80
N LYS A 53 3.07 0.45 5.82
CA LYS A 53 3.51 1.84 5.72
C LYS A 53 4.98 1.94 5.33
N ASP A 54 5.86 1.23 6.03
CA ASP A 54 7.30 1.30 5.78
C ASP A 54 7.65 0.71 4.42
N TYR A 55 6.95 -0.35 4.01
CA TYR A 55 7.10 -0.95 2.70
C TYR A 55 6.59 -0.04 1.58
N ALA A 56 5.48 0.69 1.78
CA ALA A 56 5.00 1.70 0.83
C ALA A 56 6.03 2.83 0.63
N LYS A 57 6.65 3.33 1.71
CA LYS A 57 7.73 4.32 1.62
C LYS A 57 8.94 3.81 0.84
N TYR A 58 9.34 2.56 1.08
CA TYR A 58 10.42 1.92 0.36
C TYR A 58 10.11 1.78 -1.13
N HIS A 59 8.90 1.33 -1.45
CA HIS A 59 8.43 1.19 -2.83
C HIS A 59 8.40 2.53 -3.56
N PHE A 60 7.75 3.56 -3.01
CA PHE A 60 7.68 4.88 -3.61
C PHE A 60 9.06 5.49 -3.86
N LYS A 61 9.98 5.33 -2.91
CA LYS A 61 11.36 5.78 -3.10
C LYS A 61 12.03 5.06 -4.28
N SER A 62 11.85 3.74 -4.39
CA SER A 62 12.42 2.94 -5.48
C SER A 62 11.87 3.36 -6.85
N GLU A 63 10.56 3.61 -6.92
CA GLU A 63 9.88 4.07 -8.12
C GLU A 63 10.29 5.48 -8.51
N GLU A 64 10.40 6.39 -7.54
CA GLU A 64 10.87 7.77 -7.76
C GLU A 64 12.31 7.81 -8.26
N GLU A 65 13.19 6.98 -7.71
CA GLU A 65 14.57 6.81 -8.19
C GLU A 65 14.60 6.26 -9.62
N TYR A 66 13.69 5.33 -9.96
CA TYR A 66 13.55 4.84 -11.33
C TYR A 66 13.07 5.93 -12.28
N MET A 67 11.99 6.64 -11.92
CA MET A 67 11.44 7.76 -12.68
C MET A 67 12.47 8.87 -12.93
N GLU A 68 13.30 9.19 -11.92
CA GLU A 68 14.39 10.16 -12.05
C GLU A 68 15.45 9.69 -13.05
N LYS A 69 15.87 8.42 -12.98
CA LYS A 69 16.86 7.83 -13.90
C LYS A 69 16.42 7.89 -15.37
N ILE A 70 15.14 7.70 -15.64
CA ILE A 70 14.60 7.74 -17.01
C ILE A 70 14.14 9.14 -17.45
N GLY A 71 14.22 10.14 -16.58
CA GLY A 71 13.78 11.51 -16.89
C GLY A 71 12.26 11.64 -17.06
N TYR A 72 11.48 10.88 -16.30
CA TYR A 72 10.02 10.88 -16.39
C TYR A 72 9.43 12.27 -16.10
N LYS A 73 8.68 12.82 -17.06
CA LYS A 73 8.23 14.22 -17.05
C LYS A 73 7.28 14.56 -15.91
N ARG A 74 6.53 13.57 -15.39
CA ARG A 74 5.52 13.76 -14.35
C ARG A 74 6.00 13.38 -12.95
N LEU A 75 7.31 13.22 -12.75
CA LEU A 75 7.91 12.84 -11.46
C LEU A 75 7.41 13.71 -10.29
N LEU A 76 7.35 15.03 -10.47
CA LEU A 76 6.96 15.93 -9.39
C LEU A 76 5.50 15.73 -8.95
N SER A 77 4.56 15.59 -9.89
CA SER A 77 3.17 15.29 -9.54
C SER A 77 3.01 13.91 -8.93
N HIS A 78 3.77 12.93 -9.41
CA HIS A 78 3.75 11.57 -8.87
C HIS A 78 4.21 11.56 -7.39
N LYS A 79 5.31 12.26 -7.08
CA LYS A 79 5.81 12.46 -5.70
C LYS A 79 4.79 13.08 -4.75
N VAL A 80 3.94 13.98 -5.24
CA VAL A 80 2.87 14.58 -4.43
C VAL A 80 1.84 13.52 -4.06
N GLU A 81 1.41 12.68 -5.00
CA GLU A 81 0.45 11.60 -4.74
C GLU A 81 0.99 10.60 -3.72
N HIS A 82 2.28 10.22 -3.83
CA HIS A 82 2.97 9.39 -2.83
C HIS A 82 2.99 10.02 -1.45
N LYS A 83 3.34 11.30 -1.38
CA LYS A 83 3.40 12.04 -0.12
C LYS A 83 2.03 12.12 0.54
N ASP A 84 0.98 12.44 -0.21
CA ASP A 84 -0.39 12.54 0.28
C ASP A 84 -0.87 11.19 0.87
N PHE A 85 -0.52 10.07 0.22
CA PHE A 85 -0.82 8.74 0.73
C PHE A 85 -0.13 8.46 2.06
N ILE A 86 1.16 8.77 2.17
CA ILE A 86 1.91 8.58 3.42
C ILE A 86 1.37 9.47 4.53
N GLU A 87 1.07 10.74 4.26
CA GLU A 87 0.47 11.65 5.25
C GLU A 87 -0.90 11.14 5.71
N LYS A 88 -1.69 10.57 4.79
CA LYS A 88 -2.98 9.97 5.13
C LYS A 88 -2.81 8.76 6.05
N ILE A 89 -1.84 7.89 5.80
CA ILE A 89 -1.52 6.77 6.69
C ILE A 89 -1.01 7.29 8.04
N ASP A 90 -0.17 8.32 8.06
CA ASP A 90 0.36 8.91 9.29
C ASP A 90 -0.74 9.57 10.14
N SER A 91 -1.87 9.95 9.53
CA SER A 91 -3.05 10.50 10.22
C SER A 91 -3.98 9.45 10.85
N ILE A 92 -3.69 8.16 10.67
CA ILE A 92 -4.50 7.06 11.23
C ILE A 92 -4.40 7.11 12.75
N ASP A 93 -5.56 7.13 13.39
CA ASP A 93 -5.70 7.13 14.83
C ASP A 93 -5.71 5.69 15.34
N ILE A 94 -4.54 5.20 15.71
CA ILE A 94 -4.37 3.83 16.21
C ILE A 94 -5.18 3.55 17.48
N PHE A 95 -5.57 4.57 18.26
CA PHE A 95 -6.40 4.38 19.45
C PHE A 95 -7.84 3.96 19.10
N LYS A 96 -8.29 4.18 17.86
CA LYS A 96 -9.59 3.67 17.39
C LYS A 96 -9.60 2.16 17.16
N ILE A 97 -8.42 1.56 16.95
CA ILE A 97 -8.30 0.10 16.80
C ILE A 97 -8.69 -0.62 18.09
N ASP A 98 -8.40 -0.03 19.26
CA ASP A 98 -8.73 -0.58 20.57
C ASP A 98 -10.25 -0.62 20.85
N GLN A 99 -11.03 0.29 20.26
CA GLN A 99 -12.48 0.39 20.47
C GLN A 99 -13.29 -0.56 19.58
N ASN A 100 -12.89 -0.72 18.31
CA ASN A 100 -13.53 -1.63 17.36
C ASN A 100 -12.54 -2.02 16.25
N GLN A 101 -11.70 -3.00 16.57
CA GLN A 101 -10.64 -3.49 15.70
C GLN A 101 -11.14 -3.92 14.33
N GLU A 102 -12.25 -4.68 14.27
CA GLU A 102 -12.71 -5.22 13.00
C GLU A 102 -13.19 -4.14 12.03
N ALA A 103 -14.05 -3.22 12.50
CA ALA A 103 -14.60 -2.17 11.65
C ALA A 103 -13.50 -1.22 11.16
N TYR A 104 -12.65 -0.75 12.08
CA TYR A 104 -11.64 0.26 11.76
C TYR A 104 -10.54 -0.30 10.85
N VAL A 105 -10.05 -1.51 11.12
CA VAL A 105 -9.00 -2.12 10.30
C VAL A 105 -9.54 -2.50 8.92
N THR A 106 -10.80 -2.92 8.82
CA THR A 106 -11.44 -3.16 7.52
C THR A 106 -11.50 -1.88 6.69
N GLU A 107 -11.99 -0.77 7.28
CA GLU A 107 -12.04 0.53 6.60
C GLU A 107 -10.66 0.99 6.14
N LEU A 108 -9.65 0.80 7.01
CA LEU A 108 -8.27 1.15 6.68
C LEU A 108 -7.72 0.32 5.52
N LEU A 109 -7.92 -1.00 5.54
CA LEU A 109 -7.48 -1.88 4.46
C LEU A 109 -8.18 -1.55 3.15
N ASP A 110 -9.48 -1.26 3.18
CA ASP A 110 -10.24 -0.83 2.02
C ASP A 110 -9.68 0.47 1.45
N PHE A 111 -9.36 1.45 2.29
CA PHE A 111 -8.70 2.69 1.86
C PHE A 111 -7.35 2.40 1.17
N ILE A 112 -6.46 1.64 1.82
CA ILE A 112 -5.11 1.39 1.31
C ILE A 112 -5.15 0.62 -0.01
N VAL A 113 -5.92 -0.47 -0.08
CA VAL A 113 -5.98 -1.33 -1.28
C VAL A 113 -6.61 -0.58 -2.44
N ASN A 114 -7.66 0.20 -2.21
CA ASN A 114 -8.27 1.01 -3.26
C ASN A 114 -7.31 2.09 -3.77
N TRP A 115 -6.58 2.77 -2.88
CA TRP A 115 -5.60 3.76 -3.30
C TRP A 115 -4.48 3.11 -4.13
N ILE A 116 -3.82 2.07 -3.61
CA ILE A 116 -2.69 1.40 -4.28
C ILE A 116 -3.13 0.86 -5.64
N SER A 117 -4.27 0.15 -5.71
CA SER A 117 -4.71 -0.44 -6.97
C SER A 117 -5.07 0.60 -8.04
N ASN A 118 -5.73 1.70 -7.67
CA ASN A 118 -6.02 2.79 -8.60
C ASN A 118 -4.75 3.53 -9.02
N HIS A 119 -3.84 3.78 -8.08
CA HIS A 119 -2.56 4.43 -8.34
C HIS A 119 -1.73 3.64 -9.37
N ILE A 120 -1.58 2.33 -9.17
CA ILE A 120 -0.91 1.46 -10.14
C ILE A 120 -1.55 1.53 -11.53
N LEU A 121 -2.88 1.42 -11.60
CA LEU A 121 -3.60 1.37 -12.86
C LEU A 121 -3.56 2.70 -13.63
N GLU A 122 -3.60 3.83 -12.91
CA GLU A 122 -3.76 5.15 -13.52
C GLU A 122 -2.45 5.95 -13.62
N LYS A 123 -1.45 5.64 -12.80
CA LYS A 123 -0.21 6.42 -12.63
C LYS A 123 1.00 5.58 -12.99
N ASP A 124 1.25 4.48 -12.29
CA ASP A 124 2.51 3.73 -12.40
C ASP A 124 2.65 3.09 -13.78
N LYS A 125 1.53 2.59 -14.32
CA LYS A 125 1.49 2.10 -15.71
C LYS A 125 1.90 3.14 -16.76
N LYS A 126 1.75 4.44 -16.47
CA LYS A 126 2.11 5.49 -17.42
C LYS A 126 3.62 5.70 -17.51
N ILE A 127 4.38 5.28 -16.50
CA ILE A 127 5.85 5.43 -16.43
C ILE A 127 6.54 4.79 -17.63
N ILE A 128 6.02 3.67 -18.14
CA ILE A 128 6.59 2.95 -19.28
C ILE A 128 5.92 3.27 -20.63
N SER A 129 4.84 4.05 -20.62
CA SER A 129 4.03 4.35 -21.82
C SER A 129 4.34 5.71 -22.46
N GLU A 130 5.26 6.48 -21.86
CA GLU A 130 5.70 7.81 -22.30
C GLU A 130 7.15 7.82 -22.77
#